data_AF-A0A0G3G5U8-F1
#
_entry.id   AF-A0A0G3G5U8-F1
#
_cell.length_a   1.000
_cell.length_b   1.000
_cell.length_c   1.000
_cell.angle_alpha   90.00
_cell.angle_beta   90.00
_cell.angle_gamma   90.00
#
_symmetry.space_group_name_H-M   'P 1'
#
loop_
_entity.id
_entity.type
_entity.pdbx_description
1 polymer ?
#
loop_
_entity_poly.entity_id
_entity_poly.type
_entity_poly.pdbx_seq_one_letter_code
_entity_poly.pdbx_strand_id
1 'polypeptide(L)'
;MPSNGKAAIRQVVHGYLDAWLRERDLARVLGWHAPQVSGFGTGGDEAAFTPEDVERVVGRDIEQVPEPFDYEIHREDVRLVTDQVALVMLVFDMQLDTRGQRVRLNGLRASLLLHRTDDGWRLEHLHGSFPASVHDADEPYPVKELEERAHVLERLVRERTHSLEAAQRRLERLATTDPLTGLHNRMKASEVLADEIRRAERHGGVLGVIMMDLDHFKPINDTLGHGRGDAVLTEVGRVIAARIRETDRAARWGGEEFLILCPQGDVMATSQLAEDLRRTLEATDFDTGHTLTASFGVAQLTPGESAEALVDRADRALYAAKNAGRNQVQGT
;
A
#
# COMPACT_ATOMS: atom_id res chain seq x y z
N MET A 1 -24.04 -26.34 63.77
CA MET A 1 -22.61 -26.16 63.41
C MET A 1 -22.23 -26.33 61.92
N PRO A 2 -23.12 -26.15 60.91
CA PRO A 2 -22.69 -26.17 59.49
C PRO A 2 -22.31 -24.79 58.89
N SER A 3 -22.52 -23.68 59.61
CA SER A 3 -22.28 -22.32 59.09
C SER A 3 -20.80 -21.93 58.99
N ASN A 4 -19.93 -22.52 59.83
CA ASN A 4 -18.51 -22.15 59.89
C ASN A 4 -17.68 -22.71 58.71
N GLY A 5 -18.06 -23.89 58.20
CA GLY A 5 -17.35 -24.54 57.08
C GLY A 5 -17.50 -23.78 55.76
N LYS A 6 -18.71 -23.27 55.46
CA LYS A 6 -18.96 -22.50 54.23
C LYS A 6 -18.22 -21.16 54.23
N ALA A 7 -18.10 -20.50 55.39
CA ALA A 7 -17.36 -19.25 55.50
C ALA A 7 -15.86 -19.45 55.19
N ALA A 8 -15.26 -20.52 55.71
CA ALA A 8 -13.87 -20.87 55.42
C ALA A 8 -13.63 -21.18 53.93
N ILE A 9 -14.56 -21.89 53.28
CA ILE A 9 -14.49 -22.18 51.84
C ILE A 9 -14.54 -20.89 51.02
N ARG A 10 -15.46 -19.96 51.33
CA ARG A 10 -15.55 -18.67 50.65
C ARG A 10 -14.26 -17.87 50.77
N GLN A 11 -13.67 -17.85 51.97
CA GLN A 11 -12.41 -17.14 52.20
C GLN A 11 -11.28 -17.68 51.30
N VAL A 12 -11.20 -19.01 51.12
CA VAL A 12 -10.22 -19.61 50.20
C VAL A 12 -10.51 -19.23 48.75
N VAL A 13 -11.76 -19.32 48.31
CA VAL A 13 -12.14 -18.98 46.92
C VAL A 13 -11.88 -17.50 46.61
N HIS A 14 -12.28 -16.59 47.50
CA HIS A 14 -12.07 -15.15 47.28
C HIS A 14 -10.59 -14.80 47.36
N GLY A 15 -9.85 -15.39 48.31
CA GLY A 15 -8.40 -15.22 48.41
C GLY A 15 -7.64 -15.76 47.19
N TYR A 16 -8.13 -16.83 46.58
CA TYR A 16 -7.63 -17.35 45.31
C TYR A 16 -7.90 -16.39 44.14
N LEU A 17 -9.14 -15.89 44.02
CA LEU A 17 -9.52 -14.93 42.98
C LEU A 17 -8.76 -13.61 43.13
N ASP A 18 -8.57 -13.11 44.35
CA ASP A 18 -7.77 -11.90 44.59
C ASP A 18 -6.31 -12.11 44.17
N ALA A 19 -5.71 -13.24 44.56
CA ALA A 19 -4.34 -13.57 44.17
C ALA A 19 -4.18 -13.66 42.63
N TRP A 20 -5.15 -14.26 41.95
CA TRP A 20 -5.09 -14.48 40.51
C TRP A 20 -5.48 -13.25 39.69
N LEU A 21 -6.56 -12.56 40.04
CA LEU A 21 -7.16 -11.49 39.23
C LEU A 21 -6.65 -10.10 39.63
N ARG A 22 -6.57 -9.80 40.93
CA ARG A 22 -6.19 -8.46 41.41
C ARG A 22 -4.69 -8.31 41.64
N GLU A 23 -4.10 -9.28 42.31
CA GLU A 23 -2.69 -9.19 42.72
C GLU A 23 -1.75 -9.70 41.63
N ARG A 24 -2.26 -10.55 40.71
CA ARG A 24 -1.50 -11.21 39.65
C ARG A 24 -0.24 -11.92 40.20
N ASP A 25 -0.37 -12.54 41.37
CA ASP A 25 0.74 -13.20 42.09
C ASP A 25 0.69 -14.72 41.88
N LEU A 26 1.52 -15.21 40.94
CA LEU A 26 1.58 -16.63 40.60
C LEU A 26 1.91 -17.51 41.82
N ALA A 27 2.87 -17.10 42.67
CA ALA A 27 3.30 -17.91 43.81
C ALA A 27 2.16 -18.06 44.83
N ARG A 28 1.42 -16.98 45.08
CA ARG A 28 0.25 -17.01 45.97
C ARG A 28 -0.89 -17.83 45.39
N VAL A 29 -1.12 -17.76 44.08
CA VAL A 29 -2.13 -18.60 43.39
C VAL A 29 -1.80 -20.08 43.55
N LEU A 30 -0.56 -20.47 43.24
CA LEU A 30 -0.12 -21.86 43.38
C LEU A 30 -0.20 -22.37 44.82
N GLY A 31 0.00 -21.50 45.82
CA GLY A 31 -0.15 -21.84 47.24
C GLY A 31 -1.57 -22.26 47.68
N TRP A 32 -2.59 -21.97 46.87
CA TRP A 32 -3.96 -22.41 47.12
C TRP A 32 -4.30 -23.78 46.50
N HIS A 33 -3.45 -24.28 45.61
CA HIS A 33 -3.70 -25.52 44.86
C HIS A 33 -3.42 -26.78 45.67
N ALA A 34 -4.17 -27.83 45.37
CA ALA A 34 -3.91 -29.20 45.75
C ALA A 34 -2.72 -29.79 44.97
N PRO A 35 -2.03 -30.81 45.51
CA PRO A 35 -1.02 -31.57 44.76
C PRO A 35 -1.56 -32.20 43.46
N GLN A 36 -2.85 -32.48 43.39
CA GLN A 36 -3.53 -33.10 42.23
C GLN A 36 -4.42 -32.11 41.48
N VAL A 37 -4.10 -30.81 41.52
CA VAL A 37 -4.89 -29.77 40.86
C VAL A 37 -5.00 -29.99 39.35
N SER A 38 -6.19 -29.75 38.82
CA SER A 38 -6.48 -29.76 37.39
C SER A 38 -7.45 -28.65 37.03
N GLY A 39 -7.64 -28.37 35.74
CA GLY A 39 -8.65 -27.41 35.36
C GLY A 39 -8.81 -27.19 33.87
N PHE A 40 -9.87 -26.47 33.55
CA PHE A 40 -10.12 -25.92 32.23
C PHE A 40 -10.39 -24.43 32.37
N GLY A 41 -9.66 -23.63 31.60
CA GLY A 41 -9.96 -22.22 31.40
C GLY A 41 -11.04 -22.03 30.34
N THR A 42 -11.13 -20.79 29.85
CA THR A 42 -12.15 -20.38 28.87
C THR A 42 -11.69 -20.50 27.42
N GLY A 43 -10.37 -20.59 27.19
CA GLY A 43 -9.76 -20.77 25.88
C GLY A 43 -9.61 -22.23 25.46
N GLY A 44 -9.56 -22.48 24.14
CA GLY A 44 -9.45 -23.83 23.56
C GLY A 44 -8.19 -24.61 23.96
N ASP A 45 -7.11 -23.92 24.32
CA ASP A 45 -5.83 -24.50 24.73
C ASP A 45 -5.58 -24.41 26.26
N GLU A 46 -6.56 -23.95 27.02
CA GLU A 46 -6.47 -23.78 28.48
C GLU A 46 -6.92 -25.04 29.23
N ALA A 47 -6.32 -26.18 28.91
CA ALA A 47 -6.53 -27.43 29.65
C ALA A 47 -5.29 -27.76 30.47
N ALA A 48 -5.49 -28.13 31.74
CA ALA A 48 -4.44 -28.52 32.66
C ALA A 48 -4.79 -29.81 33.39
N PHE A 49 -3.94 -30.82 33.25
CA PHE A 49 -4.11 -32.13 33.88
C PHE A 49 -3.09 -32.43 34.97
N THR A 50 -2.03 -31.62 35.07
CA THR A 50 -1.01 -31.70 36.13
C THR A 50 -0.77 -30.34 36.78
N PRO A 51 -0.16 -30.29 37.98
CA PRO A 51 0.24 -29.04 38.62
C PRO A 51 1.15 -28.17 37.74
N GLU A 52 2.07 -28.78 36.99
CA GLU A 52 2.95 -28.06 36.06
C GLU A 52 2.16 -27.45 34.89
N ASP A 53 1.12 -28.12 34.40
CA ASP A 53 0.21 -27.51 33.42
C ASP A 53 -0.53 -26.31 34.00
N VAL A 54 -0.98 -26.40 35.25
CA VAL A 54 -1.66 -25.29 35.92
C VAL A 54 -0.71 -24.11 36.10
N GLU A 55 0.52 -24.33 36.55
CA GLU A 55 1.55 -23.29 36.64
C GLU A 55 1.83 -22.65 35.28
N ARG A 56 1.97 -23.45 34.22
CA ARG A 56 2.18 -22.96 32.86
C ARG A 56 1.00 -22.12 32.36
N VAL A 57 -0.24 -22.56 32.59
CA VAL A 57 -1.44 -21.86 32.14
C VAL A 57 -1.62 -20.55 32.90
N VAL A 58 -1.58 -20.58 34.23
CA VAL A 58 -1.74 -19.40 35.08
C VAL A 58 -0.57 -18.43 34.92
N GLY A 59 0.66 -18.93 34.81
CA GLY A 59 1.85 -18.10 34.59
C GLY A 59 1.79 -17.38 33.24
N ARG A 60 1.40 -18.08 32.17
CA ARG A 60 1.18 -17.46 30.86
C ARG A 60 0.09 -16.38 30.90
N ASP A 61 -1.02 -16.63 31.58
CA ASP A 61 -2.10 -15.66 31.76
C ASP A 61 -1.58 -14.37 32.42
N ILE A 62 -0.87 -14.50 33.55
CA ILE A 62 -0.28 -13.38 34.29
C ILE A 62 0.77 -12.63 33.46
N GLU A 63 1.64 -13.34 32.74
CA GLU A 63 2.68 -12.71 31.91
C GLU A 63 2.08 -11.96 30.70
N GLN A 64 1.04 -12.49 30.07
CA GLN A 64 0.40 -11.88 28.91
C GLN A 64 -0.44 -10.65 29.29
N VAL A 65 -1.06 -10.67 30.47
CA VAL A 65 -1.87 -9.58 31.00
C VAL A 65 -1.44 -9.30 32.44
N PRO A 66 -0.37 -8.52 32.66
CA PRO A 66 0.14 -8.22 34.00
C PRO A 66 -0.71 -7.20 34.77
N GLU A 67 -1.60 -6.49 34.09
CA GLU A 67 -2.52 -5.55 34.72
C GLU A 67 -3.58 -6.24 35.58
N PRO A 68 -4.02 -5.59 36.69
CA PRO A 68 -5.01 -6.15 37.58
C PRO A 68 -6.42 -6.10 36.98
N PHE A 69 -7.21 -7.14 37.27
CA PHE A 69 -8.63 -7.18 36.99
C PHE A 69 -9.44 -6.79 38.23
N ASP A 70 -10.39 -5.88 38.06
CA ASP A 70 -11.52 -5.78 38.98
C ASP A 70 -12.50 -6.92 38.70
N TYR A 71 -13.15 -7.45 39.72
CA TYR A 71 -14.20 -8.45 39.53
C TYR A 71 -15.35 -8.26 40.53
N GLU A 72 -16.54 -8.66 40.11
CA GLU A 72 -17.76 -8.61 40.92
C GLU A 72 -18.50 -9.95 40.81
N ILE A 73 -18.69 -10.61 41.96
CA ILE A 73 -19.41 -11.89 42.03
C ILE A 73 -20.91 -11.61 42.15
N HIS A 74 -21.66 -11.94 41.10
CA HIS A 74 -23.12 -11.80 41.05
C HIS A 74 -23.85 -12.95 41.71
N ARG A 75 -23.29 -14.16 41.60
CA ARG A 75 -23.87 -15.36 42.20
C ARG A 75 -22.79 -16.29 42.70
N GLU A 76 -22.96 -16.76 43.93
CA GLU A 76 -22.10 -17.77 44.55
C GLU A 76 -22.95 -18.84 45.23
N ASP A 77 -22.70 -20.11 44.91
CA ASP A 77 -23.28 -21.25 45.62
C ASP A 77 -22.19 -22.16 46.15
N VAL A 78 -22.20 -22.42 47.45
CA VAL A 78 -21.23 -23.30 48.14
C VAL A 78 -21.95 -24.53 48.67
N ARG A 79 -21.58 -25.69 48.14
CA ARG A 79 -22.12 -27.00 48.52
C ARG A 79 -21.04 -27.89 49.10
N LEU A 80 -21.25 -28.36 50.32
CA LEU A 80 -20.48 -29.48 50.85
C LEU A 80 -21.03 -30.75 50.21
N VAL A 81 -20.21 -31.41 49.40
CA VAL A 81 -20.53 -32.71 48.79
C VAL A 81 -20.29 -33.81 49.83
N THR A 82 -19.23 -33.66 50.61
CA THR A 82 -18.91 -34.44 51.80
C THR A 82 -18.30 -33.52 52.87
N ASP A 83 -17.92 -34.07 54.03
CA ASP A 83 -17.20 -33.31 55.07
C ASP A 83 -15.78 -32.88 54.65
N GLN A 84 -15.28 -33.45 53.54
CA GLN A 84 -13.94 -33.21 53.00
C GLN A 84 -13.94 -32.60 51.59
N VAL A 85 -15.08 -32.56 50.89
CA VAL A 85 -15.17 -32.08 49.51
C VAL A 85 -16.26 -31.02 49.38
N ALA A 86 -15.93 -29.90 48.76
CA ALA A 86 -16.85 -28.81 48.48
C ALA A 86 -16.86 -28.47 46.99
N LEU A 87 -18.05 -28.19 46.47
CA LEU A 87 -18.28 -27.61 45.15
C LEU A 87 -18.69 -26.15 45.33
N VAL A 88 -18.00 -25.26 44.64
CA VAL A 88 -18.33 -23.83 44.58
C VAL A 88 -18.65 -23.46 43.15
N MET A 89 -19.80 -22.83 42.92
CA MET A 89 -20.19 -22.31 41.62
C MET A 89 -20.30 -20.79 41.69
N LEU A 90 -19.67 -20.11 40.74
CA LEU A 90 -19.62 -18.67 40.66
C LEU A 90 -20.20 -18.19 39.33
N VAL A 91 -20.91 -17.07 39.37
CA VAL A 91 -21.15 -16.19 38.22
C VAL A 91 -20.61 -14.83 38.59
N PHE A 92 -19.70 -14.30 37.79
CA PHE A 92 -19.03 -13.03 38.07
C PHE A 92 -18.68 -12.29 36.79
N ASP A 93 -18.48 -10.99 36.92
CA ASP A 93 -17.94 -10.15 35.86
C ASP A 93 -16.50 -9.78 36.22
N MET A 94 -15.68 -9.50 35.20
CA MET A 94 -14.36 -8.91 35.40
C MET A 94 -14.13 -7.74 34.45
N GLN A 95 -13.30 -6.80 34.89
CA GLN A 95 -12.95 -5.57 34.19
C GLN A 95 -11.44 -5.36 34.25
N LEU A 96 -10.87 -4.88 33.16
CA LEU A 96 -9.45 -4.57 33.04
C LEU A 96 -9.29 -3.24 32.30
N ASP A 97 -8.43 -2.36 32.80
CA ASP A 97 -7.98 -1.17 32.09
C ASP A 97 -6.56 -1.45 31.52
N THR A 98 -6.44 -1.71 30.22
CA THR A 98 -5.15 -1.95 29.54
C THR A 98 -4.95 -0.98 28.37
N ARG A 99 -3.74 -0.42 28.24
CA ARG A 99 -3.34 0.47 27.11
C ARG A 99 -4.34 1.60 26.82
N GLY A 100 -4.99 2.14 27.86
CA GLY A 100 -5.98 3.21 27.76
C GLY A 100 -7.38 2.78 27.30
N GLN A 101 -7.66 1.47 27.26
CA GLN A 101 -8.98 0.90 26.95
C GLN A 101 -9.50 0.07 28.11
N ARG A 102 -10.79 0.22 28.39
CA ARG A 102 -11.51 -0.57 29.39
C ARG A 102 -12.16 -1.78 28.73
N VAL A 103 -11.75 -2.97 29.12
CA VAL A 103 -12.31 -4.25 28.67
C VAL A 103 -13.18 -4.83 29.79
N ARG A 104 -14.38 -5.30 29.45
CA ARG A 104 -15.31 -5.93 30.40
C ARG A 104 -15.73 -7.31 29.88
N LEU A 105 -15.64 -8.30 30.75
CA LEU A 105 -16.06 -9.68 30.49
C LEU A 105 -17.21 -10.00 31.45
N ASN A 106 -18.41 -10.17 30.91
CA ASN A 106 -19.62 -10.36 31.70
C ASN A 106 -20.07 -11.83 31.74
N GLY A 107 -20.64 -12.24 32.87
CA GLY A 107 -21.33 -13.51 33.03
C GLY A 107 -20.41 -14.73 33.01
N LEU A 108 -19.13 -14.56 33.37
CA LEU A 108 -18.20 -15.67 33.52
C LEU A 108 -18.73 -16.66 34.55
N ARG A 109 -18.64 -17.95 34.23
CA ARG A 109 -19.08 -19.03 35.10
C ARG A 109 -17.87 -19.84 35.52
N ALA A 110 -17.69 -20.01 36.82
CA ALA A 110 -16.67 -20.90 37.35
C ALA A 110 -17.28 -22.00 38.23
N SER A 111 -16.75 -23.21 38.11
CA SER A 111 -17.01 -24.31 39.03
C SER A 111 -15.68 -24.75 39.65
N LEU A 112 -15.58 -24.68 40.97
CA LEU A 112 -14.39 -24.99 41.73
C LEU A 112 -14.67 -26.19 42.64
N LEU A 113 -13.77 -27.16 42.64
CA LEU A 113 -13.77 -28.27 43.59
C LEU A 113 -12.67 -28.05 44.60
N LEU A 114 -13.03 -28.00 45.88
CA LEU A 114 -12.10 -27.86 46.97
C LEU A 114 -12.10 -29.12 47.82
N HIS A 115 -10.92 -29.53 48.27
CA HIS A 115 -10.76 -30.60 49.23
C HIS A 115 -10.19 -30.07 50.54
N ARG A 116 -10.58 -30.69 51.65
CA ARG A 116 -10.09 -30.34 52.98
C ARG A 116 -8.84 -31.14 53.32
N THR A 117 -7.76 -30.46 53.63
CA THR A 117 -6.52 -30.99 54.22
C THR A 117 -6.43 -30.63 55.71
N ASP A 118 -5.37 -31.12 56.35
CA ASP A 118 -5.03 -30.74 57.73
C ASP A 118 -4.76 -29.23 57.86
N ASP A 119 -4.27 -28.59 56.79
CA ASP A 119 -3.93 -27.16 56.72
C ASP A 119 -5.06 -26.26 56.20
N GLY A 120 -6.25 -26.82 55.93
CA GLY A 120 -7.42 -26.07 55.47
C GLY A 120 -7.98 -26.55 54.13
N TRP A 121 -8.74 -25.70 53.45
CA TRP A 121 -9.30 -26.05 52.13
C TRP A 121 -8.31 -25.69 51.02
N ARG A 122 -8.17 -26.59 50.03
CA ARG A 122 -7.28 -26.45 48.87
C ARG A 122 -8.06 -26.69 47.59
N LEU A 123 -7.70 -25.97 46.52
CA LEU A 123 -8.34 -26.06 45.21
C LEU A 123 -7.81 -27.28 44.44
N GLU A 124 -8.70 -28.22 44.12
CA GLU A 124 -8.37 -29.45 43.39
C GLU A 124 -8.82 -29.40 41.93
N HIS A 125 -9.89 -28.66 41.62
CA HIS A 125 -10.31 -28.46 40.24
C HIS A 125 -10.90 -27.06 40.02
N LEU A 126 -10.64 -26.47 38.86
CA LEU A 126 -11.33 -25.26 38.39
C LEU A 126 -11.78 -25.43 36.94
N HIS A 127 -13.04 -25.12 36.68
CA HIS A 127 -13.59 -25.03 35.34
C HIS A 127 -14.17 -23.64 35.12
N GLY A 128 -13.61 -22.87 34.20
CA GLY A 128 -14.14 -21.60 33.71
C GLY A 128 -14.90 -21.78 32.40
N SER A 129 -15.98 -21.03 32.21
CA SER A 129 -16.72 -21.02 30.93
C SER A 129 -17.42 -19.69 30.70
N PHE A 130 -17.67 -19.38 29.42
CA PHE A 130 -18.58 -18.32 29.01
C PHE A 130 -19.95 -18.90 28.64
N PRO A 131 -21.05 -18.17 28.87
CA PRO A 131 -22.35 -18.55 28.34
C PRO A 131 -22.34 -18.52 26.81
N ALA A 132 -22.50 -19.67 26.16
CA ALA A 132 -22.53 -19.78 24.70
C ALA A 132 -23.78 -19.14 24.02
N SER A 133 -24.69 -18.50 24.78
CA SER A 133 -25.99 -18.05 24.27
C SER A 133 -26.55 -16.77 24.91
N VAL A 134 -25.73 -15.92 25.53
CA VAL A 134 -26.17 -14.57 25.93
C VAL A 134 -25.64 -13.57 24.90
N HIS A 135 -26.40 -13.42 23.81
CA HIS A 135 -26.21 -12.35 22.84
C HIS A 135 -27.47 -11.48 22.83
N ASP A 136 -27.53 -10.53 23.77
CA ASP A 136 -28.36 -9.33 23.68
C ASP A 136 -27.43 -8.12 23.86
N ALA A 137 -27.48 -7.22 22.88
CA ALA A 137 -26.98 -5.84 22.70
C ALA A 137 -25.82 -5.20 23.52
N ASP A 138 -25.20 -5.83 24.52
CA ASP A 138 -24.04 -5.29 25.25
C ASP A 138 -22.95 -6.39 25.38
N GLU A 139 -21.97 -6.30 24.48
CA GLU A 139 -20.98 -7.31 24.08
C GLU A 139 -19.94 -7.73 25.16
N PRO A 140 -19.55 -9.03 25.23
CA PRO A 140 -18.36 -9.48 25.96
C PRO A 140 -17.12 -9.79 25.08
N TYR A 141 -17.09 -9.45 23.78
CA TYR A 141 -15.84 -9.44 22.98
C TYR A 141 -15.93 -8.43 21.81
N PRO A 142 -14.87 -7.65 21.51
CA PRO A 142 -14.91 -6.56 20.53
C PRO A 142 -14.73 -7.05 19.07
N VAL A 143 -15.31 -8.19 18.68
CA VAL A 143 -15.15 -8.70 17.30
C VAL A 143 -15.85 -7.78 16.31
N LYS A 144 -17.04 -7.27 16.66
CA LYS A 144 -17.79 -6.39 15.77
C LYS A 144 -17.15 -5.01 15.65
N GLU A 145 -16.66 -4.43 16.74
CA GLU A 145 -15.93 -3.16 16.70
C GLU A 145 -14.59 -3.29 15.94
N LEU A 146 -13.89 -4.42 16.09
CA LEU A 146 -12.68 -4.72 15.32
C LEU A 146 -12.98 -4.93 13.82
N GLU A 147 -14.06 -5.62 13.48
CA GLU A 147 -14.51 -5.83 12.10
C GLU A 147 -14.94 -4.50 11.45
N GLU A 148 -15.69 -3.65 12.15
CA GLU A 148 -16.08 -2.33 11.66
C GLU A 148 -14.86 -1.43 11.45
N ARG A 149 -13.91 -1.43 12.39
CA ARG A 149 -12.62 -0.73 12.24
C ARG A 149 -11.79 -1.29 11.09
N ALA A 150 -11.73 -2.61 10.91
CA ALA A 150 -11.02 -3.25 9.80
C ALA A 150 -11.62 -2.83 8.45
N HIS A 151 -12.95 -2.83 8.31
CA HIS A 151 -13.62 -2.35 7.09
C HIS A 151 -13.32 -0.87 6.80
N VAL A 152 -13.30 -0.02 7.83
CA VAL A 152 -12.94 1.40 7.66
C VAL A 152 -11.48 1.55 7.23
N LEU A 153 -10.57 0.80 7.85
CA LEU A 153 -9.14 0.81 7.50
C LEU A 153 -8.90 0.30 6.08
N GLU A 154 -9.55 -0.79 5.68
CA GLU A 154 -9.46 -1.32 4.31
C GLU A 154 -9.93 -0.30 3.27
N ARG A 155 -11.05 0.37 3.54
CA ARG A 155 -11.55 1.44 2.66
C ARG A 155 -10.54 2.59 2.58
N LEU A 156 -10.02 3.06 3.71
CA LEU A 156 -9.02 4.13 3.76
C LEU A 156 -7.73 3.76 3.03
N VAL A 157 -7.23 2.54 3.21
CA VAL A 157 -6.06 2.02 2.49
C VAL A 157 -6.34 2.00 0.99
N ARG A 158 -7.51 1.49 0.56
CA ARG A 158 -7.88 1.47 -0.86
C ARG A 158 -7.94 2.88 -1.47
N GLU A 159 -8.56 3.83 -0.77
CA GLU A 159 -8.63 5.24 -1.20
C GLU A 159 -7.23 5.87 -1.30
N ARG A 160 -6.38 5.64 -0.31
CA ARG A 160 -4.99 6.13 -0.30
C ARG A 160 -4.16 5.54 -1.42
N THR A 161 -4.24 4.23 -1.64
CA THR A 161 -3.54 3.55 -2.74
C THR A 161 -3.97 4.13 -4.09
N HIS A 162 -5.28 4.27 -4.32
CA HIS A 162 -5.77 4.84 -5.57
C HIS A 162 -5.31 6.30 -5.77
N SER A 163 -5.32 7.11 -4.71
CA SER A 163 -4.81 8.49 -4.75
C SER A 163 -3.31 8.55 -5.05
N LEU A 164 -2.51 7.66 -4.46
CA LEU A 164 -1.07 7.58 -4.68
C LEU A 164 -0.76 7.18 -6.12
N GLU A 165 -1.43 6.17 -6.64
CA GLU A 165 -1.27 5.76 -8.04
C GLU A 165 -1.65 6.88 -9.02
N ALA A 166 -2.75 7.60 -8.75
CA ALA A 166 -3.16 8.72 -9.59
C ALA A 166 -2.12 9.86 -9.57
N ALA A 167 -1.56 10.16 -8.39
CA ALA A 167 -0.50 11.14 -8.23
C ALA A 167 0.78 10.70 -8.96
N GLN A 168 1.17 9.43 -8.84
CA GLN A 168 2.33 8.86 -9.53
C GLN A 168 2.17 8.95 -11.05
N ARG A 169 1.03 8.50 -11.60
CA ARG A 169 0.74 8.61 -13.04
C ARG A 169 0.75 10.06 -13.55
N ARG A 170 0.40 11.01 -12.70
CA ARG A 170 0.45 12.44 -13.05
C ARG A 170 1.89 12.96 -13.02
N LEU A 171 2.68 12.58 -12.02
CA LEU A 171 4.10 12.93 -11.93
C LEU A 171 4.89 12.34 -13.09
N GLU A 172 4.67 11.07 -13.42
CA GLU A 172 5.30 10.41 -14.57
C GLU A 172 4.98 11.12 -15.88
N ARG A 173 3.71 11.50 -16.11
CA ARG A 173 3.33 12.29 -17.28
C ARG A 173 4.04 13.64 -17.31
N LEU A 174 4.04 14.40 -16.22
CA LEU A 174 4.72 15.70 -16.17
C LEU A 174 6.24 15.58 -16.36
N ALA A 175 6.82 14.50 -15.87
CA ALA A 175 8.26 14.24 -16.00
C ALA A 175 8.66 13.81 -17.42
N THR A 176 7.75 13.18 -18.18
CA THR A 176 8.11 12.52 -19.46
C THR A 176 7.46 13.13 -20.70
N THR A 177 6.37 13.88 -20.56
CA THR A 177 5.59 14.43 -21.67
C THR A 177 5.60 15.94 -21.68
N ASP A 178 5.56 16.53 -22.87
CA ASP A 178 5.32 17.95 -23.06
C ASP A 178 3.81 18.23 -22.92
N PRO A 179 3.39 19.11 -22.00
CA PRO A 179 1.97 19.31 -21.68
C PRO A 179 1.16 19.95 -22.81
N LEU A 180 1.81 20.62 -23.76
CA LEU A 180 1.13 21.30 -24.88
C LEU A 180 0.82 20.35 -26.03
N THR A 181 1.80 19.52 -26.40
CA THR A 181 1.73 18.65 -27.59
C THR A 181 1.35 17.21 -27.24
N GLY A 182 1.52 16.79 -25.99
CA GLY A 182 1.33 15.40 -25.56
C GLY A 182 2.43 14.44 -26.00
N LEU A 183 3.42 14.92 -26.77
CA LEU A 183 4.61 14.17 -27.15
C LEU A 183 5.56 14.02 -25.96
N HIS A 184 6.65 13.27 -26.11
CA HIS A 184 7.70 13.29 -25.11
C HIS A 184 8.30 14.70 -24.94
N ASN A 185 8.74 15.01 -23.74
CA ASN A 185 9.56 16.21 -23.53
C ASN A 185 11.03 15.91 -23.88
N ARG A 186 11.84 16.97 -23.99
CA ARG A 186 13.29 16.88 -24.27
C ARG A 186 14.02 15.92 -23.31
N MET A 187 13.70 15.94 -22.01
CA MET A 187 14.35 15.07 -21.03
C MET A 187 14.11 13.59 -21.35
N LYS A 188 12.86 13.20 -21.61
CA LYS A 188 12.53 11.83 -21.96
C LYS A 188 13.11 11.41 -23.30
N ALA A 189 13.12 12.32 -24.27
CA ALA A 189 13.71 12.06 -25.59
C ALA A 189 15.21 11.74 -25.49
N SER A 190 15.97 12.50 -24.69
CA SER A 190 17.39 12.25 -24.46
C SER A 190 17.66 10.89 -23.80
N GLU A 191 16.83 10.51 -22.81
CA GLU A 191 16.91 9.20 -22.16
C GLU A 191 16.69 8.07 -23.17
N VAL A 192 15.60 8.15 -23.94
CA VAL A 192 15.24 7.16 -24.97
C VAL A 192 16.29 7.07 -26.07
N LEU A 193 16.83 8.20 -26.53
CA LEU A 193 17.90 8.22 -27.52
C LEU A 193 19.13 7.46 -27.02
N ALA A 194 19.55 7.70 -25.78
CA ALA A 194 20.69 7.00 -25.19
C ALA A 194 20.44 5.49 -25.04
N ASP A 195 19.21 5.07 -24.72
CA ASP A 195 18.81 3.66 -24.67
C ASP A 195 18.84 3.00 -26.05
N GLU A 196 18.31 3.67 -27.08
CA GLU A 196 18.27 3.14 -28.43
C GLU A 196 19.67 3.05 -29.07
N ILE A 197 20.59 3.97 -28.76
CA ILE A 197 21.99 3.86 -29.16
C ILE A 197 22.63 2.62 -28.53
N ARG A 198 22.50 2.41 -27.21
CA ARG A 198 23.00 1.21 -26.54
C ARG A 198 22.37 -0.08 -27.08
N ARG A 199 21.12 -0.01 -27.53
CA ARG A 199 20.41 -1.14 -28.14
C ARG A 199 20.97 -1.42 -29.54
N ALA A 200 21.17 -0.39 -30.36
CA ALA A 200 21.74 -0.49 -31.69
C ALA A 200 23.17 -1.06 -31.65
N GLU A 201 24.03 -0.56 -30.75
CA GLU A 201 25.40 -1.05 -30.57
C GLU A 201 25.46 -2.53 -30.18
N ARG A 202 24.57 -2.99 -29.29
CA ARG A 202 24.56 -4.39 -28.84
C ARG A 202 24.04 -5.38 -29.87
N HIS A 203 23.10 -4.97 -30.72
CA HIS A 203 22.38 -5.89 -31.61
C HIS A 203 22.66 -5.64 -33.10
N GLY A 204 23.55 -4.71 -33.43
CA GLY A 204 23.83 -4.32 -34.82
C GLY A 204 22.66 -3.63 -35.51
N GLY A 205 21.83 -2.91 -34.75
CA GLY A 205 20.65 -2.20 -35.27
C GLY A 205 20.99 -0.85 -35.90
N VAL A 206 20.12 -0.35 -36.78
CA VAL A 206 20.17 1.03 -37.29
C VAL A 206 19.24 1.93 -36.48
N LEU A 207 19.60 3.21 -36.34
CA LEU A 207 18.79 4.22 -35.69
C LEU A 207 18.84 5.50 -36.52
N GLY A 208 17.68 5.96 -36.96
CA GLY A 208 17.51 7.25 -37.63
C GLY A 208 16.99 8.31 -36.67
N VAL A 209 17.40 9.56 -36.88
CA VAL A 209 16.92 10.72 -36.15
C VAL A 209 16.51 11.81 -37.13
N ILE A 210 15.40 12.47 -36.84
CA ILE A 210 14.89 13.63 -37.57
C ILE A 210 14.81 14.80 -36.60
N MET A 211 15.53 15.89 -36.90
CA MET A 211 15.31 17.20 -36.27
C MET A 211 14.39 18.02 -37.17
N MET A 212 13.30 18.51 -36.62
CA MET A 212 12.29 19.29 -37.33
C MET A 212 12.09 20.64 -36.66
N ASP A 213 11.91 21.69 -37.45
CA ASP A 213 11.58 23.03 -36.96
C ASP A 213 10.56 23.70 -37.87
N LEU A 214 9.59 24.38 -37.25
CA LEU A 214 8.51 25.08 -37.96
C LEU A 214 9.02 26.36 -38.59
N ASP A 215 8.87 26.47 -39.92
CA ASP A 215 9.32 27.63 -40.66
C ASP A 215 8.46 28.85 -40.34
N HIS A 216 9.11 29.98 -40.03
CA HIS A 216 8.44 31.27 -39.80
C HIS A 216 7.37 31.23 -38.70
N PHE A 217 7.56 30.41 -37.65
CA PHE A 217 6.58 30.29 -36.56
C PHE A 217 6.49 31.53 -35.67
N LYS A 218 7.59 32.25 -35.43
CA LYS A 218 7.56 33.51 -34.66
C LYS A 218 6.55 34.56 -35.22
N PRO A 219 6.52 34.87 -36.52
CA PRO A 219 5.46 35.70 -37.12
C PRO A 219 4.02 35.26 -36.82
N ILE A 220 3.75 33.95 -36.69
CA ILE A 220 2.42 33.43 -36.33
C ILE A 220 2.07 33.86 -34.91
N ASN A 221 3.00 33.71 -33.96
CA ASN A 221 2.82 34.19 -32.59
C ASN A 221 2.64 35.71 -32.54
N ASP A 222 3.46 36.44 -33.29
CA ASP A 222 3.44 37.91 -33.29
C ASP A 222 2.13 38.46 -33.90
N THR A 223 1.54 37.76 -34.88
CA THR A 223 0.34 38.22 -35.61
C THR A 223 -0.96 37.72 -34.99
N LEU A 224 -1.02 36.46 -34.55
CA LEU A 224 -2.24 35.80 -34.09
C LEU A 224 -2.25 35.57 -32.56
N GLY A 225 -1.16 35.88 -31.88
CA GLY A 225 -0.99 35.71 -30.45
C GLY A 225 -0.54 34.30 -30.05
N HIS A 226 0.08 34.20 -28.87
CA HIS A 226 0.63 32.94 -28.34
C HIS A 226 -0.40 31.82 -28.21
N GLY A 227 -1.66 32.13 -27.85
CA GLY A 227 -2.71 31.11 -27.75
C GLY A 227 -2.99 30.42 -29.10
N ARG A 228 -2.81 31.14 -30.22
CA ARG A 228 -2.93 30.53 -31.55
C ARG A 228 -1.71 29.69 -31.89
N GLY A 229 -0.50 30.18 -31.60
CA GLY A 229 0.72 29.38 -31.77
C GLY A 229 0.69 28.09 -30.96
N ASP A 230 0.18 28.14 -29.73
CA ASP A 230 0.01 26.96 -28.89
C ASP A 230 -0.92 25.92 -29.55
N ALA A 231 -2.05 26.37 -30.11
CA ALA A 231 -2.96 25.49 -30.86
C ALA A 231 -2.29 24.87 -32.10
N VAL A 232 -1.49 25.64 -32.83
CA VAL A 232 -0.70 25.15 -33.97
C VAL A 232 0.29 24.06 -33.52
N LEU A 233 1.03 24.28 -32.43
CA LEU A 233 1.98 23.31 -31.90
C LEU A 233 1.29 22.02 -31.44
N THR A 234 0.14 22.13 -30.77
CA THR A 234 -0.68 20.97 -30.40
C THR A 234 -1.08 20.16 -31.63
N GLU A 235 -1.52 20.81 -32.70
CA GLU A 235 -1.93 20.12 -33.93
C GLU A 235 -0.75 19.51 -34.68
N VAL A 236 0.39 20.20 -34.74
CA VAL A 236 1.65 19.63 -35.26
C VAL A 236 2.02 18.37 -34.50
N GLY A 237 1.91 18.38 -33.16
CA GLY A 237 2.13 17.20 -32.33
C GLY A 237 1.23 16.02 -32.71
N ARG A 238 -0.06 16.28 -32.99
CA ARG A 238 -1.00 15.25 -33.47
C ARG A 238 -0.65 14.71 -34.84
N VAL A 239 -0.28 15.60 -35.79
CA VAL A 239 0.15 15.20 -37.13
C VAL A 239 1.36 14.27 -37.05
N ILE A 240 2.36 14.60 -36.23
CA ILE A 240 3.53 13.73 -36.04
C ILE A 240 3.09 12.38 -35.46
N ALA A 241 2.33 12.38 -34.35
CA ALA A 241 1.90 11.16 -33.68
C ALA A 241 1.08 10.21 -34.58
N ALA A 242 0.30 10.77 -35.52
CA ALA A 242 -0.51 9.99 -36.45
C ALA A 242 0.30 9.37 -37.62
N ARG A 243 1.50 9.88 -37.89
CA ARG A 243 2.33 9.47 -39.03
C ARG A 243 3.48 8.53 -38.65
N ILE A 244 4.00 8.65 -37.45
CA ILE A 244 5.08 7.78 -36.96
C ILE A 244 4.55 6.38 -36.59
N ARG A 245 5.44 5.38 -36.57
CA ARG A 245 5.10 4.00 -36.19
C ARG A 245 5.01 3.87 -34.67
N GLU A 246 4.41 2.78 -34.20
CA GLU A 246 4.35 2.46 -32.76
C GLU A 246 5.75 2.31 -32.12
N THR A 247 6.77 1.93 -32.90
CA THR A 247 8.17 1.82 -32.44
C THR A 247 8.88 3.17 -32.37
N ASP A 248 8.42 4.15 -33.14
CA ASP A 248 9.06 5.45 -33.24
C ASP A 248 8.69 6.31 -32.03
N ARG A 249 9.51 7.32 -31.76
CA ARG A 249 9.29 8.23 -30.62
C ARG A 249 9.44 9.65 -31.09
N ALA A 250 8.45 10.49 -30.83
CA ALA A 250 8.51 11.91 -31.12
C ALA A 250 8.50 12.72 -29.83
N ALA A 251 9.21 13.84 -29.85
CA ALA A 251 9.35 14.72 -28.71
C ALA A 251 9.37 16.18 -29.14
N ARG A 252 8.86 17.06 -28.27
CA ARG A 252 9.10 18.49 -28.39
C ARG A 252 10.48 18.80 -27.81
N TRP A 253 11.42 19.14 -28.68
CA TRP A 253 12.83 19.35 -28.34
C TRP A 253 13.09 20.78 -27.87
N GLY A 254 12.38 21.75 -28.46
CA GLY A 254 12.48 23.17 -28.18
C GLY A 254 11.13 23.88 -28.29
N GLY A 255 11.14 25.21 -28.43
CA GLY A 255 9.91 25.99 -28.54
C GLY A 255 9.05 25.57 -29.73
N GLU A 256 9.65 25.54 -30.92
CA GLU A 256 9.04 25.16 -32.20
C GLU A 256 9.76 23.98 -32.87
N GLU A 257 10.63 23.30 -32.12
CA GLU A 257 11.50 22.22 -32.57
C GLU A 257 11.03 20.86 -32.06
N PHE A 258 11.10 19.86 -32.91
CA PHE A 258 10.68 18.49 -32.65
C PHE A 258 11.78 17.50 -33.02
N LEU A 259 11.96 16.48 -32.18
CA LEU A 259 12.89 15.38 -32.41
C LEU A 259 12.10 14.09 -32.64
N ILE A 260 12.35 13.39 -33.73
CA ILE A 260 11.79 12.06 -34.00
C ILE A 260 12.91 11.03 -34.03
N LEU A 261 12.76 9.99 -33.24
CA LEU A 261 13.63 8.82 -33.17
C LEU A 261 12.98 7.67 -33.92
N CYS A 262 13.72 7.08 -34.85
CA CYS A 262 13.26 6.00 -35.72
C CYS A 262 14.13 4.75 -35.50
N PRO A 263 13.85 3.94 -34.46
CA PRO A 263 14.54 2.68 -34.26
C PRO A 263 14.37 1.78 -35.48
N GLN A 264 15.45 1.13 -35.91
CA GLN A 264 15.49 0.31 -37.13
C GLN A 264 15.17 1.10 -38.42
N GLY A 265 15.24 2.44 -38.38
CA GLY A 265 15.23 3.30 -39.55
C GLY A 265 16.64 3.55 -40.07
N ASP A 266 16.91 3.15 -41.32
CA ASP A 266 18.09 3.64 -42.04
C ASP A 266 17.84 5.06 -42.59
N VAL A 267 18.87 5.67 -43.17
CA VAL A 267 18.79 7.04 -43.71
C VAL A 267 17.68 7.18 -44.75
N MET A 268 17.43 6.14 -45.56
CA MET A 268 16.40 6.17 -46.60
C MET A 268 14.99 6.14 -46.01
N ALA A 269 14.70 5.20 -45.12
CA ALA A 269 13.41 5.08 -44.46
C ALA A 269 13.11 6.31 -43.60
N THR A 270 14.14 6.82 -42.89
CA THR A 270 14.03 8.01 -42.05
C THR A 270 13.77 9.26 -42.90
N SER A 271 14.44 9.40 -44.05
CA SER A 271 14.20 10.51 -44.98
C SER A 271 12.81 10.45 -45.63
N GLN A 272 12.30 9.25 -45.90
CA GLN A 272 10.93 9.08 -46.42
C GLN A 272 9.88 9.52 -45.41
N LEU A 273 10.05 9.18 -44.12
CA LEU A 273 9.17 9.67 -43.06
C LEU A 273 9.24 11.19 -42.93
N ALA A 274 10.44 11.78 -42.98
CA ALA A 274 10.60 13.23 -42.96
C ALA A 274 9.88 13.92 -44.12
N GLU A 275 9.97 13.36 -45.34
CA GLU A 275 9.27 13.91 -46.51
C GLU A 275 7.75 13.74 -46.44
N ASP A 276 7.26 12.63 -45.88
CA ASP A 276 5.82 12.43 -45.64
C ASP A 276 5.27 13.42 -44.61
N LEU A 277 6.00 13.65 -43.52
CA LEU A 277 5.69 14.66 -42.52
C LEU A 277 5.69 16.06 -43.14
N ARG A 278 6.71 16.40 -43.92
CA ARG A 278 6.82 17.69 -44.60
C ARG A 278 5.59 17.98 -45.48
N ARG A 279 5.24 17.03 -46.35
CA ARG A 279 4.06 17.15 -47.24
C ARG A 279 2.77 17.22 -46.44
N THR A 280 2.65 16.44 -45.38
CA THR A 280 1.45 16.42 -44.53
C THR A 280 1.26 17.76 -43.84
N LEU A 281 2.32 18.33 -43.24
CA LEU A 281 2.25 19.65 -42.60
C LEU A 281 1.91 20.74 -43.61
N GLU A 282 2.57 20.77 -44.76
CA GLU A 282 2.29 21.73 -45.84
C GLU A 282 0.84 21.65 -46.34
N ALA A 283 0.23 20.47 -46.37
CA ALA A 283 -1.14 20.25 -46.80
C ALA A 283 -2.19 20.46 -45.68
N THR A 284 -1.77 20.58 -44.41
CA THR A 284 -2.68 20.73 -43.28
C THR A 284 -3.07 22.19 -43.10
N ASP A 285 -4.37 22.46 -42.98
CA ASP A 285 -4.87 23.78 -42.64
C ASP A 285 -4.81 23.98 -41.12
N PHE A 286 -3.88 24.83 -40.68
CA PHE A 286 -3.72 25.22 -39.29
C PHE A 286 -4.55 26.47 -38.92
N ASP A 287 -5.42 26.95 -39.83
CA ASP A 287 -6.28 28.13 -39.68
C ASP A 287 -5.48 29.36 -39.19
N THR A 288 -4.28 29.52 -39.76
CA THR A 288 -3.38 30.66 -39.55
C THR A 288 -3.51 31.72 -40.66
N GLY A 289 -4.31 31.44 -41.69
CA GLY A 289 -4.42 32.27 -42.89
C GLY A 289 -3.27 32.12 -43.89
N HIS A 290 -2.26 31.31 -43.58
CA HIS A 290 -1.10 31.03 -44.43
C HIS A 290 -0.67 29.56 -44.31
N THR A 291 -0.04 29.02 -45.35
CA THR A 291 0.53 27.67 -45.29
C THR A 291 1.67 27.62 -44.28
N LEU A 292 1.57 26.71 -43.31
CA LEU A 292 2.66 26.39 -42.38
C LEU A 292 3.55 25.33 -43.04
N THR A 293 4.86 25.58 -43.07
CA THR A 293 5.85 24.59 -43.52
C THR A 293 6.84 24.28 -42.42
N ALA A 294 7.62 23.22 -42.60
CA ALA A 294 8.70 22.87 -41.69
C ALA A 294 9.94 22.44 -42.46
N SER A 295 11.09 22.69 -41.87
CA SER A 295 12.39 22.21 -42.36
C SER A 295 12.82 20.99 -41.55
N PHE A 296 13.53 20.07 -42.20
CA PHE A 296 13.91 18.78 -41.61
C PHE A 296 15.38 18.45 -41.85
N GLY A 297 16.06 18.04 -40.78
CA GLY A 297 17.40 17.50 -40.80
C GLY A 297 17.41 16.03 -40.38
N VAL A 298 17.95 15.16 -41.23
CA VAL A 298 17.98 13.70 -41.01
C VAL A 298 19.41 13.23 -40.80
N ALA A 299 19.62 12.36 -39.80
CA ALA A 299 20.89 11.68 -39.58
C ALA A 299 20.65 10.23 -39.16
N GLN A 300 21.49 9.32 -39.65
CA GLN A 300 21.52 7.93 -39.20
C GLN A 300 22.71 7.68 -38.27
N LEU A 301 22.49 7.04 -37.13
CA LEU A 301 23.53 6.66 -36.18
C LEU A 301 24.69 5.93 -36.87
N THR A 302 25.90 6.41 -36.60
CA THR A 302 27.15 5.76 -37.02
C THR A 302 27.80 5.01 -35.86
N PRO A 303 28.57 3.93 -36.10
CA PRO A 303 29.18 3.15 -35.02
C PRO A 303 30.07 3.99 -34.09
N GLY A 304 29.81 3.93 -32.78
CA GLY A 304 30.55 4.68 -31.76
C GLY A 304 30.18 6.16 -31.64
N GLU A 305 29.15 6.63 -32.36
CA GLU A 305 28.66 8.00 -32.29
C GLU A 305 27.83 8.23 -31.00
N SER A 306 28.10 9.33 -30.30
CA SER A 306 27.34 9.70 -29.11
C SER A 306 25.96 10.28 -29.48
N ALA A 307 25.04 10.27 -28.52
CA ALA A 307 23.72 10.89 -28.68
C ALA A 307 23.82 12.37 -29.09
N GLU A 308 24.73 13.11 -28.46
CA GLU A 308 24.98 14.53 -28.74
C GLU A 308 25.50 14.73 -30.16
N ALA A 309 26.47 13.93 -30.60
CA ALA A 309 27.04 14.03 -31.95
C ALA A 309 26.00 13.72 -33.04
N LEU A 310 25.13 12.73 -32.80
CA LEU A 310 24.04 12.38 -33.71
C LEU A 310 23.01 13.50 -33.83
N VAL A 311 22.57 14.08 -32.71
CA VAL A 311 21.64 15.21 -32.68
C VAL A 311 22.24 16.43 -33.36
N ASP A 312 23.51 16.76 -33.08
CA ASP A 312 24.22 17.87 -33.72
C ASP A 312 24.31 17.69 -35.24
N ARG A 313 24.42 16.45 -35.73
CA ARG A 313 24.49 16.16 -37.16
C ARG A 313 23.13 16.33 -37.83
N ALA A 314 22.04 15.91 -37.17
CA ALA A 314 20.68 16.20 -37.60
C ALA A 314 20.40 17.72 -37.59
N ASP A 315 20.85 18.45 -36.57
CA ASP A 315 20.69 19.89 -36.46
C ASP A 315 21.44 20.66 -37.58
N ARG A 316 22.68 20.25 -37.89
CA ARG A 316 23.41 20.82 -39.05
C ARG A 316 22.68 20.59 -40.37
N ALA A 317 22.06 19.42 -40.55
CA ALA A 317 21.25 19.14 -41.73
C ALA A 317 19.98 20.02 -41.76
N LEU A 318 19.31 20.21 -40.63
CA LEU A 318 18.17 21.12 -40.50
C LEU A 318 18.56 22.55 -40.86
N TYR A 319 19.70 23.03 -40.36
CA TYR A 319 20.24 24.34 -40.69
C TYR A 319 20.51 24.49 -42.19
N ALA A 320 21.04 23.44 -42.85
CA ALA A 320 21.21 23.42 -44.29
C ALA A 320 19.86 23.51 -45.04
N ALA A 321 18.82 22.82 -44.57
CA ALA A 321 17.47 22.90 -45.13
C ALA A 321 16.89 24.32 -45.03
N LYS A 322 17.06 24.98 -43.87
CA LYS A 322 16.64 26.37 -43.68
C LYS A 322 17.34 27.35 -44.63
N ASN A 323 18.63 27.15 -44.89
CA ASN A 323 19.41 28.00 -45.80
C ASN A 323 19.15 27.71 -47.28
N ALA A 324 18.75 26.49 -47.63
CA ALA A 324 18.43 26.09 -48.99
C ALA A 324 17.00 26.49 -49.43
N GLY A 325 16.30 27.31 -48.63
CA GLY A 325 14.97 27.82 -48.96
C GLY A 325 13.83 27.27 -48.12
N ARG A 326 14.12 26.55 -47.01
CA ARG A 326 13.12 25.97 -46.08
C ARG A 326 12.24 24.92 -46.76
N ASN A 327 11.19 24.45 -46.07
CA ASN A 327 10.22 23.47 -46.56
C ASN A 327 10.87 22.31 -47.32
N GLN A 328 11.88 21.69 -46.72
CA GLN A 328 12.63 20.61 -47.36
C GLN A 328 13.31 19.71 -46.33
N VAL A 329 13.73 18.53 -46.81
CA VAL A 329 14.50 17.55 -46.06
C VAL A 329 15.96 17.58 -46.53
N GLN A 330 16.89 17.66 -45.58
CA GLN A 330 18.33 17.48 -45.81
C GLN A 330 18.84 16.39 -44.87
N GLY A 331 19.84 15.62 -45.29
CA GLY A 331 20.38 14.57 -44.42
C GLY A 331 21.64 13.90 -44.93
N THR A 332 22.30 13.16 -44.04
CA THR A 332 23.54 12.39 -44.30
C THR A 332 23.56 11.04 -43.61
#